data_AF-A0A432HAZ4-F1
#
_entry.id   AF-A0A432HAZ4-F1
#
_cell.length_a   1.000
_cell.length_b   1.000
_cell.length_c   1.000
_cell.angle_alpha   90.00
_cell.angle_beta   90.00
_cell.angle_gamma   90.00
#
_symmetry.space_group_name_H-M   'P 1'
#
loop_
_entity.id
_entity.type
_entity.pdbx_description
1 polymer ?
#
loop_
_entity_poly.entity_id
_entity_poly.type
_entity_poly.pdbx_seq_one_letter_code
_entity_poly.pdbx_strand_id
1 'polypeptide(L)'
;MNPDKDVLTLLKITKIEKKVEILLKSSNMNLEKATLFVSEYSPFHSGPETVEELLNQGPSFIPVKFSDGVFRILNKKQLIFVKELEPIEKQTDRLIQFHFDGNLPLQAAIFEPLPEHYGRTIDFLNSGRTFLPVLYGTYRIYINKNNVVKVEELSS
;
A
#
# COMPACT_ATOMS: atom_id res chain seq x y z
N MET A 1 6.94 -32.35 -32.15
CA MET A 1 6.75 -31.85 -30.77
C MET A 1 8.12 -31.46 -30.24
N ASN A 2 8.33 -30.19 -29.89
CA ASN A 2 9.59 -29.73 -29.34
C ASN A 2 9.48 -29.73 -27.80
N PRO A 3 10.17 -30.64 -27.09
CA PRO A 3 10.02 -30.82 -25.64
C PRO A 3 10.58 -29.64 -24.81
N ASP A 4 11.29 -28.70 -25.42
CA ASP A 4 11.92 -27.57 -24.71
C ASP A 4 11.01 -26.34 -24.54
N LYS A 5 9.81 -26.33 -25.15
CA LYS A 5 8.85 -25.23 -24.94
C LYS A 5 8.03 -25.33 -23.65
N ASP A 6 8.01 -26.50 -23.00
CA ASP A 6 7.14 -26.76 -21.84
C ASP A 6 7.82 -26.54 -20.48
N VAL A 7 9.14 -26.37 -20.42
CA VAL A 7 9.86 -26.15 -19.15
C VAL A 7 9.81 -24.68 -18.70
N LEU A 8 9.69 -23.73 -19.64
CA LEU A 8 9.66 -22.29 -19.34
C LEU A 8 8.27 -21.78 -18.89
N THR A 9 7.23 -22.59 -18.99
CA THR A 9 5.84 -22.28 -18.58
C THR A 9 5.54 -22.69 -17.14
N LEU A 10 6.39 -23.49 -16.50
CA LEU A 10 6.14 -24.17 -15.23
C LEU A 10 6.25 -23.29 -13.96
N LEU A 11 6.65 -22.03 -14.08
CA LEU A 11 6.73 -21.08 -12.95
C LEU A 11 5.99 -19.76 -13.21
N LYS A 12 5.04 -19.73 -14.14
CA LYS A 12 4.24 -18.52 -14.41
C LYS A 12 3.33 -18.26 -13.22
N ILE A 13 3.86 -17.59 -12.20
CA ILE A 13 3.12 -17.21 -10.98
C ILE A 13 1.87 -16.45 -11.44
N THR A 14 0.71 -17.08 -11.27
CA THR A 14 -0.57 -16.44 -11.57
C THR A 14 -0.71 -15.20 -10.69
N LYS A 15 -1.18 -14.12 -11.30
CA LYS A 15 -1.34 -12.82 -10.63
C LYS A 15 -2.81 -12.52 -10.44
N ILE A 16 -3.16 -12.04 -9.26
CA ILE A 16 -4.48 -11.51 -8.93
C ILE A 16 -4.47 -10.01 -9.14
N GLU A 17 -5.49 -9.50 -9.82
CA GLU A 17 -5.71 -8.07 -10.00
C GLU A 17 -6.34 -7.45 -8.74
N LYS A 18 -5.69 -6.43 -8.17
CA LYS A 18 -6.20 -5.64 -7.05
C LYS A 18 -6.44 -4.20 -7.50
N LYS A 19 -7.72 -3.82 -7.57
CA LYS A 19 -8.12 -2.45 -7.90
C LYS A 19 -7.89 -1.54 -6.70
N VAL A 20 -7.22 -0.42 -6.95
CA VAL A 20 -6.80 0.55 -5.93
C VAL A 20 -6.93 1.98 -6.45
N GLU A 21 -6.90 2.93 -5.53
CA GLU A 21 -6.61 4.33 -5.81
C GLU A 21 -5.19 4.64 -5.32
N ILE A 22 -4.38 5.30 -6.14
CA ILE A 22 -3.01 5.68 -5.79
C ILE A 22 -2.81 7.18 -5.89
N LEU A 23 -2.06 7.74 -4.96
CA LEU A 23 -1.59 9.12 -5.03
C LEU A 23 -0.09 9.11 -5.31
N LEU A 24 0.32 9.78 -6.39
CA LEU A 24 1.72 9.89 -6.80
C LEU A 24 2.32 11.23 -6.37
N LYS A 25 3.63 11.23 -6.12
CA LYS A 25 4.46 12.43 -6.03
C LYS A 25 4.62 13.00 -7.44
N SER A 26 3.63 13.76 -7.88
CA SER A 26 3.61 14.48 -9.15
C SER A 26 3.28 15.96 -8.92
N SER A 27 3.47 16.79 -9.94
CA SER A 27 3.15 18.23 -9.87
C SER A 27 1.66 18.54 -9.64
N ASN A 28 0.77 17.59 -9.93
CA ASN A 28 -0.68 17.78 -9.82
C ASN A 28 -1.33 17.02 -8.65
N MET A 29 -0.60 16.16 -7.94
CA MET A 29 -1.09 15.40 -6.77
C MET A 29 -2.51 14.83 -6.94
N ASN A 30 -2.78 14.23 -8.10
CA ASN A 30 -4.09 13.65 -8.40
C ASN A 30 -4.19 12.21 -7.93
N LEU A 31 -5.38 11.85 -7.44
CA LEU A 31 -5.72 10.46 -7.14
C LEU A 31 -6.02 9.72 -8.45
N GLU A 32 -5.29 8.65 -8.71
CA GLU A 32 -5.42 7.86 -9.92
C GLU A 32 -5.97 6.47 -9.61
N LYS A 33 -6.93 6.00 -10.42
CA LYS A 33 -7.40 4.61 -10.35
C LYS A 33 -6.41 3.69 -11.04
N ALA A 34 -6.05 2.60 -10.37
CA ALA A 34 -5.06 1.66 -10.85
C ALA A 34 -5.38 0.22 -10.46
N THR A 35 -4.74 -0.71 -11.15
CA THR A 35 -4.72 -2.14 -10.80
C THR A 35 -3.29 -2.55 -10.49
N LEU A 36 -3.11 -3.13 -9.30
CA LEU A 36 -1.88 -3.81 -8.86
C LEU A 36 -2.01 -5.31 -9.12
N PHE A 37 -0.87 -5.98 -9.26
CA PHE A 37 -0.79 -7.41 -9.58
C PHE A 37 -0.07 -8.15 -8.45
N VAL A 38 -0.84 -8.78 -7.58
CA VAL A 38 -0.32 -9.57 -6.44
C VAL A 38 -0.21 -11.05 -6.81
N SER A 39 0.70 -11.78 -6.19
CA SER A 39 0.82 -13.24 -6.30
C SER A 39 -0.41 -13.96 -5.73
N GLU A 40 -0.82 -15.08 -6.34
CA GLU A 40 -1.81 -16.00 -5.72
C GLU A 40 -1.32 -16.67 -4.43
N TYR A 41 -0.02 -16.60 -4.17
CA TYR A 41 0.63 -17.19 -3.00
C TYR A 41 1.50 -16.15 -2.30
N SER A 42 1.21 -15.89 -1.03
CA SER A 42 2.07 -15.16 -0.11
C SER A 42 3.18 -16.09 0.42
N PRO A 43 4.41 -15.60 0.59
CA PRO A 43 5.45 -16.34 1.29
C PRO A 43 5.34 -16.28 2.83
N PHE A 44 4.43 -15.48 3.40
CA PHE A 44 4.30 -15.28 4.85
C PHE A 44 3.07 -15.91 5.47
N HIS A 45 2.05 -16.18 4.67
CA HIS A 45 0.81 -16.75 5.14
C HIS A 45 0.13 -17.59 4.06
N SER A 46 -0.85 -18.40 4.47
CA SER A 46 -1.69 -19.11 3.53
C SER A 46 -2.56 -18.12 2.74
N GLY A 47 -2.64 -18.32 1.42
CA GLY A 47 -3.47 -17.51 0.51
C GLY A 47 -2.69 -16.46 -0.28
N PRO A 48 -3.39 -15.54 -0.95
CA PRO A 48 -2.77 -14.56 -1.86
C PRO A 48 -1.88 -13.53 -1.18
N GLU A 49 -0.84 -13.08 -1.88
CA GLU A 49 -0.06 -11.91 -1.49
C GLU A 49 -0.98 -10.70 -1.32
N THR A 50 -0.77 -9.94 -0.24
CA THR A 50 -1.56 -8.74 0.04
C THR A 50 -0.96 -7.51 -0.64
N VAL A 51 -1.75 -6.43 -0.77
CA VAL A 51 -1.22 -5.14 -1.24
C VAL A 51 -0.12 -4.64 -0.29
N GLU A 52 -0.26 -4.87 1.02
CA GLU A 52 0.77 -4.52 2.00
C GLU A 52 2.11 -5.20 1.73
N GLU A 53 2.09 -6.50 1.43
CA GLU A 53 3.28 -7.28 1.11
C GLU A 53 3.94 -6.77 -0.17
N LEU A 54 3.17 -6.60 -1.25
CA LEU A 54 3.67 -6.06 -2.52
C LEU A 54 4.36 -4.68 -2.32
N LEU A 55 3.80 -3.84 -1.46
CA LEU A 55 4.32 -2.50 -1.20
C LEU A 55 5.56 -2.51 -0.30
N ASN A 56 5.57 -3.34 0.74
CA ASN A 56 6.66 -3.37 1.72
C ASN A 56 7.82 -4.29 1.35
N GLN A 57 7.64 -5.18 0.36
CA GLN A 57 8.63 -6.20 0.01
C GLN A 57 8.94 -6.26 -1.48
N GLY A 58 9.86 -7.15 -1.86
CA GLY A 58 10.21 -7.37 -3.27
C GLY A 58 10.88 -6.15 -3.94
N PRO A 59 10.81 -6.04 -5.28
CA PRO A 59 11.53 -5.04 -6.04
C PRO A 59 11.01 -3.62 -5.79
N SER A 60 11.88 -2.62 -5.96
CA SER A 60 11.50 -1.19 -5.83
C SER A 60 10.56 -0.70 -6.94
N PHE A 61 10.48 -1.42 -8.05
CA PHE A 61 9.64 -1.10 -9.19
C PHE A 61 8.58 -2.17 -9.39
N ILE A 62 7.33 -1.76 -9.60
CA ILE A 62 6.19 -2.65 -9.79
C ILE A 62 5.40 -2.29 -11.05
N PRO A 63 4.86 -3.28 -11.79
CA PRO A 63 3.94 -3.00 -12.88
C PRO A 63 2.58 -2.55 -12.33
N VAL A 64 2.04 -1.50 -12.91
CA VAL A 64 0.73 -0.93 -12.56
C VAL A 64 -0.05 -0.69 -13.85
N LYS A 65 -1.31 -1.10 -13.88
CA LYS A 65 -2.23 -0.81 -14.98
C LYS A 65 -3.13 0.36 -14.57
N PHE A 66 -3.02 1.48 -15.27
CA PHE A 66 -3.84 2.66 -15.00
C PHE A 66 -5.23 2.53 -15.64
N SER A 67 -6.14 3.44 -15.31
CA SER A 67 -7.51 3.44 -15.86
C SER A 67 -7.59 3.61 -17.37
N ASP A 68 -6.53 4.12 -18.01
CA ASP A 68 -6.38 4.18 -19.46
C ASP A 68 -6.07 2.80 -20.10
N GLY A 69 -5.90 1.76 -19.27
CA GLY A 69 -5.57 0.41 -19.68
C GLY A 69 -4.07 0.17 -19.93
N VAL A 70 -3.25 1.21 -19.81
CA VAL A 70 -1.81 1.15 -20.11
C VAL A 70 -1.04 0.66 -18.88
N PHE A 71 -0.12 -0.28 -19.14
CA PHE A 71 0.84 -0.73 -18.14
C PHE A 71 2.00 0.25 -18.05
N ARG A 72 2.34 0.63 -16.83
CA ARG A 72 3.53 1.45 -16.53
C ARG A 72 4.30 0.79 -15.39
N ILE A 73 5.62 0.95 -15.41
CA ILE A 73 6.49 0.49 -14.33
C ILE A 73 6.69 1.64 -13.35
N LEU A 74 6.20 1.47 -12.14
CA LEU A 74 6.20 2.50 -11.12
C LEU A 74 7.25 2.22 -10.05
N ASN A 75 8.08 3.21 -9.73
CA ASN A 75 8.92 3.16 -8.55
C ASN A 75 8.07 3.41 -7.30
N LYS A 76 8.06 2.46 -6.35
CA LYS A 76 7.27 2.56 -5.12
C LYS A 76 7.58 3.82 -4.31
N LYS A 77 8.80 4.38 -4.39
CA LYS A 77 9.16 5.63 -3.70
C LYS A 77 8.32 6.83 -4.17
N GLN A 78 7.75 6.78 -5.37
CA GLN A 78 6.90 7.84 -5.92
C GLN A 78 5.44 7.75 -5.45
N LEU A 79 5.04 6.66 -4.77
CA LEU A 79 3.72 6.56 -4.16
C LEU A 79 3.71 7.34 -2.84
N ILE A 80 2.76 8.27 -2.70
CA ILE A 80 2.42 8.90 -1.43
C ILE A 80 1.54 7.95 -0.61
N PHE A 81 0.47 7.44 -1.23
CA PHE A 81 -0.33 6.36 -0.64
C PHE A 81 -0.99 5.46 -1.69
N VAL A 82 -1.44 4.30 -1.24
CA VAL A 82 -2.31 3.36 -1.97
C VAL A 82 -3.54 3.07 -1.12
N LYS A 83 -4.74 3.21 -1.67
CA LYS A 83 -6.02 2.94 -1.02
C LYS A 83 -6.69 1.73 -1.67
N GLU A 84 -7.02 0.73 -0.87
CA GLU A 84 -7.86 -0.38 -1.31
C GLU A 84 -9.31 0.07 -1.50
N LEU A 85 -10.00 -0.50 -2.49
CA LEU A 85 -11.39 -0.15 -2.79
C LEU A 85 -12.40 -1.04 -2.05
N GLU A 86 -11.94 -2.10 -1.42
CA GLU A 86 -12.76 -2.96 -0.57
C GLU A 86 -12.84 -2.34 0.83
N PRO A 87 -14.05 -2.00 1.33
CA PRO A 87 -14.21 -1.52 2.69
C PRO A 87 -13.92 -2.66 3.68
N ILE A 88 -13.48 -2.29 4.88
CA ILE A 88 -13.17 -3.21 5.95
C ILE A 88 -13.92 -2.83 7.23
N GLU A 89 -14.44 -3.85 7.90
CA GLU A 89 -15.13 -3.71 9.19
C GLU A 89 -14.10 -3.65 10.32
N LYS A 90 -13.44 -2.50 10.47
CA LYS A 90 -12.55 -2.24 11.59
C LYS A 90 -12.70 -0.80 12.05
N GLN A 91 -12.82 -0.60 13.35
CA GLN A 91 -12.86 0.71 13.98
C GLN A 91 -11.67 0.84 14.93
N THR A 92 -11.11 2.05 15.00
CA THR A 92 -10.05 2.44 15.92
C THR A 92 -10.16 3.93 16.17
N ASP A 93 -10.01 4.31 17.44
CA ASP A 93 -10.29 5.69 17.87
C ASP A 93 -9.02 6.56 17.80
N ARG A 94 -7.89 5.99 17.38
CA ARG A 94 -6.61 6.68 17.31
C ARG A 94 -6.42 7.38 15.98
N LEU A 95 -6.94 8.61 15.91
CA LEU A 95 -6.84 9.48 14.75
C LEU A 95 -5.49 10.20 14.71
N ILE A 96 -4.87 10.16 13.54
CA ILE A 96 -3.60 10.81 13.24
C ILE A 96 -3.76 11.64 11.98
N GLN A 97 -3.28 12.87 12.02
CA GLN A 97 -3.14 13.72 10.86
C GLN A 97 -1.73 13.60 10.29
N PHE A 98 -1.61 13.02 9.11
CA PHE A 98 -0.38 12.94 8.34
C PHE A 98 -0.21 14.19 7.49
N HIS A 99 0.99 14.78 7.50
CA HIS A 99 1.33 15.91 6.64
C HIS A 99 2.42 15.48 5.65
N PHE A 100 2.16 15.68 4.35
CA PHE A 100 3.10 15.35 3.27
C PHE A 100 3.79 16.60 2.72
N ASP A 101 4.87 16.38 1.97
CA ASP A 101 5.53 17.39 1.14
C ASP A 101 4.50 18.06 0.20
N GLY A 102 4.30 19.38 0.33
CA GLY A 102 3.22 20.12 -0.34
C GLY A 102 1.99 20.45 0.51
N ASN A 103 2.00 20.20 1.83
CA ASN A 103 0.94 20.56 2.79
C ASN A 103 -0.45 19.97 2.50
N LEU A 104 -0.53 18.74 1.96
CA LEU A 104 -1.79 18.00 1.92
C LEU A 104 -1.95 17.20 3.22
N PRO A 105 -2.80 17.61 4.17
CA PRO A 105 -3.07 16.78 5.34
C PRO A 105 -3.98 15.60 4.98
N LEU A 106 -3.69 14.43 5.55
CA LEU A 106 -4.56 13.26 5.51
C LEU A 106 -4.84 12.79 6.93
N GLN A 107 -6.09 12.87 7.35
CA GLN A 107 -6.55 12.32 8.62
C GLN A 107 -6.90 10.84 8.45
N ALA A 108 -6.24 9.96 9.20
CA ALA A 108 -6.46 8.52 9.17
C ALA A 108 -6.27 7.91 10.56
N ALA A 109 -6.82 6.74 10.79
CA ALA A 109 -6.71 6.03 12.07
C ALA A 109 -5.71 4.87 11.97
N ILE A 110 -4.95 4.55 13.03
CA ILE A 110 -3.98 3.43 13.00
C ILE A 110 -4.73 2.10 12.83
N PHE A 111 -4.42 1.33 11.77
CA PHE A 111 -5.12 0.09 11.45
C PHE A 111 -4.81 -1.06 12.43
N GLU A 112 -3.61 -1.17 13.00
CA GLU A 112 -3.24 -2.30 13.88
C GLU A 112 -3.26 -1.90 15.36
N PRO A 113 -3.86 -2.72 16.25
CA PRO A 113 -3.64 -2.60 17.68
C PRO A 113 -2.19 -3.00 17.97
N LEU A 114 -1.34 -2.01 18.23
CA LEU A 114 0.02 -2.26 18.70
C LEU A 114 -0.05 -2.86 20.12
N PRO A 115 0.82 -3.82 20.48
CA PRO A 115 0.91 -4.33 21.84
C PRO A 115 1.05 -3.16 22.85
N GLU A 116 0.54 -3.30 24.08
CA GLU A 116 0.44 -2.21 25.09
C GLU A 116 1.72 -1.38 25.28
N HIS A 117 2.90 -1.97 25.05
CA HIS A 117 4.20 -1.30 25.19
C HIS A 117 4.79 -0.69 23.90
N TYR A 118 4.16 -0.91 22.74
CA TYR A 118 4.51 -0.34 21.43
C TYR A 118 3.40 0.58 20.89
N GLY A 119 2.47 0.99 21.74
CA GLY A 119 1.29 1.75 21.37
C GLY A 119 1.54 3.22 21.00
N ARG A 120 2.78 3.70 20.89
CA ARG A 120 3.03 5.12 20.60
C ARG A 120 3.07 5.35 19.09
N THR A 121 2.58 6.49 18.63
CA THR A 121 2.68 6.90 17.23
C THR A 121 4.12 6.87 16.71
N ILE A 122 5.11 7.20 17.55
CA ILE A 122 6.53 7.12 17.19
C ILE A 122 6.98 5.68 16.88
N ASP A 123 6.48 4.68 17.61
CA ASP A 123 6.84 3.28 17.41
C ASP A 123 6.21 2.76 16.09
N PHE A 124 4.97 3.16 15.81
CA PHE A 124 4.28 2.89 14.54
C PHE A 124 5.05 3.44 13.33
N LEU A 125 5.43 4.73 13.38
CA LEU A 125 6.18 5.39 12.31
C LEU A 125 7.57 4.79 12.08
N ASN A 126 8.23 4.37 13.16
CA ASN A 126 9.58 3.78 13.10
C ASN A 126 9.58 2.26 12.91
N SER A 127 8.43 1.64 12.65
CA SER A 127 8.36 0.23 12.27
C SER A 127 9.22 -0.08 11.03
N GLY A 128 9.63 -1.33 10.83
CA GLY A 128 10.42 -1.73 9.66
C GLY A 128 9.69 -1.56 8.30
N ARG A 129 8.40 -1.24 8.31
CA ARG A 129 7.57 -1.07 7.11
C ARG A 129 7.86 0.28 6.45
N THR A 130 7.85 0.32 5.12
CA THR A 130 7.91 1.55 4.32
C THR A 130 6.51 2.13 4.12
N PHE A 131 5.54 1.27 3.86
CA PHE A 131 4.13 1.61 3.70
C PHE A 131 3.37 1.21 4.96
N LEU A 132 2.87 2.21 5.68
CA LEU A 132 2.18 2.07 6.95
C LEU A 132 0.67 1.87 6.71
N PRO A 133 0.06 0.78 7.19
CA PRO A 133 -1.37 0.57 7.06
C PRO A 133 -2.15 1.45 8.04
N VAL A 134 -3.11 2.21 7.51
CA VAL A 134 -4.03 3.07 8.25
C VAL A 134 -5.46 2.92 7.71
N LEU A 135 -6.43 3.42 8.45
CA LEU A 135 -7.84 3.49 8.10
C LEU A 135 -8.23 4.90 7.69
N TYR A 136 -8.85 5.04 6.53
CA TYR A 136 -9.48 6.27 6.09
C TYR A 136 -10.97 6.02 5.89
N GLY A 137 -11.77 6.41 6.88
CA GLY A 137 -13.15 5.93 7.00
C GLY A 137 -13.16 4.41 7.15
N THR A 138 -13.79 3.71 6.19
CA THR A 138 -13.86 2.25 6.15
C THR A 138 -12.83 1.62 5.21
N TYR A 139 -11.93 2.40 4.60
CA TYR A 139 -10.96 1.90 3.64
C TYR A 139 -9.58 1.75 4.24
N ARG A 140 -8.89 0.67 3.86
CA ARG A 140 -7.46 0.53 4.16
C ARG A 140 -6.64 1.39 3.21
N ILE A 141 -5.76 2.21 3.78
CA ILE A 141 -4.77 3.00 3.05
C ILE A 141 -3.37 2.62 3.54
N TYR A 142 -2.42 2.57 2.61
CA TYR A 142 -1.02 2.32 2.86
C TYR A 142 -0.22 3.59 2.57
N ILE A 143 0.24 4.28 3.61
CA ILE A 143 0.98 5.54 3.50
C ILE A 143 2.48 5.27 3.41
N ASN A 144 3.14 5.78 2.38
CA ASN A 144 4.60 5.71 2.29
C ASN A 144 5.24 6.70 3.29
N LYS A 145 5.83 6.19 4.36
CA LYS A 145 6.39 7.01 5.44
C LYS A 145 7.53 7.94 5.00
N ASN A 146 8.21 7.62 3.90
CA ASN A 146 9.29 8.47 3.36
C ASN A 146 8.77 9.78 2.76
N ASN A 147 7.45 9.89 2.52
CA ASN A 147 6.81 11.11 2.05
C ASN A 147 6.15 11.91 3.19
N VAL A 148 6.14 11.39 4.42
CA VAL A 148 5.56 12.04 5.60
C VAL A 148 6.57 13.01 6.19
N VAL A 149 6.16 14.27 6.38
CA VAL A 149 6.98 15.34 6.98
C VAL A 149 6.77 15.40 8.49
N LYS A 150 5.51 15.31 8.94
CA LYS A 150 5.14 15.28 10.35
C LYS A 150 3.80 14.56 10.54
N VAL A 151 3.54 14.17 11.78
CA VAL A 151 2.22 13.67 12.20
C VAL A 151 1.75 14.42 13.44
N GLU A 152 0.44 14.54 13.58
CA GLU A 152 -0.21 15.11 14.76
C GLU A 152 -1.28 14.12 15.26
N GLU A 153 -1.21 13.73 16.53
CA GLU A 153 -2.28 12.96 17.16
C GLU A 153 -3.46 13.90 17.39
N LEU A 154 -4.64 13.52 16.88
CA LEU A 154 -5.85 14.29 17.10
C LEU A 154 -6.49 13.80 18.39
N SER A 155 -6.42 14.63 19.43
CA SER A 155 -7.17 14.39 20.66
C SER A 155 -8.66 14.48 20.34
N SER A 156 -9.43 13.49 20.80
CA SER A 156 -10.90 13.58 20.87
C SER A 156 -11.30 14.48 22.03
#